data_AF-A0A103XU52-F1
#
_entry.id   AF-A0A103XU52-F1
#
_cell.length_a   1.000
_cell.length_b   1.000
_cell.length_c   1.000
_cell.angle_alpha   90.00
_cell.angle_beta   90.00
_cell.angle_gamma   90.00
#
_symmetry.space_group_name_H-M   'P 1'
#
loop_
_entity.id
_entity.type
_entity.pdbx_description
1 polymer ?
#
loop_
_entity_poly.entity_id
_entity_poly.type
_entity_poly.pdbx_seq_one_letter_code
_entity_poly.pdbx_strand_id
1 'polypeptide(L)' 'MHQEDVSSFQLQLKKAIWILFLFRVGVHRTEYNNVKRQKINVNAIIPVNFAADTRLILEDISLMKSS' A
#
# COMPACT_ATOMS: atom_id res chain seq x y z
N MET A 1 -35.31 3.68 1.86
CA MET A 1 -34.47 4.17 0.76
C MET A 1 -32.99 4.18 1.17
N HIS A 2 -32.40 3.06 1.60
CA HIS A 2 -30.97 3.00 2.01
C HIS A 2 -30.22 1.75 1.49
N GLN A 3 -30.92 0.79 0.87
CA GLN A 3 -30.33 -0.49 0.46
C GLN A 3 -29.46 -0.34 -0.80
N GLU A 4 -29.84 0.55 -1.73
CA GLU A 4 -29.10 0.80 -2.98
C GLU A 4 -27.77 1.51 -2.71
N ASP A 5 -27.73 2.45 -1.77
CA ASP A 5 -26.52 3.18 -1.40
C ASP A 5 -25.47 2.26 -0.73
N VAL A 6 -25.89 1.40 0.20
CA VAL A 6 -25.01 0.42 0.84
C VAL A 6 -24.45 -0.57 -0.20
N SER A 7 -25.28 -1.01 -1.15
CA SER A 7 -24.86 -1.90 -2.24
C SER A 7 -23.81 -1.24 -3.14
N SER A 8 -24.03 0.03 -3.52
CA SER A 8 -23.09 0.80 -4.34
C SER A 8 -21.76 1.06 -3.64
N PHE A 9 -21.78 1.38 -2.35
CA PHE A 9 -20.59 1.58 -1.53
C PHE A 9 -19.74 0.31 -1.44
N GLN A 10 -20.37 -0.83 -1.14
CA GLN A 10 -19.68 -2.12 -1.08
C GLN A 10 -19.07 -2.50 -2.43
N LEU A 11 -19.75 -2.19 -3.54
CA LEU A 11 -19.24 -2.43 -4.88
C LEU A 11 -18.00 -1.57 -5.20
N GLN A 12 -18.02 -0.28 -4.86
CA GLN A 12 -16.87 0.61 -5.05
C GLN A 12 -15.68 0.19 -4.18
N LEU A 13 -15.93 -0.20 -2.93
CA LEU A 13 -14.91 -0.70 -2.02
C LEU A 13 -14.25 -1.96 -2.59
N LYS A 14 -15.03 -2.91 -3.09
CA LYS A 14 -14.50 -4.13 -3.74
C LYS A 14 -13.60 -3.82 -4.93
N LYS A 15 -13.94 -2.80 -5.74
CA LYS A 15 -13.09 -2.37 -6.86
C LYS A 15 -11.77 -1.74 -6.40
N ALA A 16 -11.78 -1.03 -5.28
CA ALA A 16 -10.59 -0.37 -4.75
C ALA A 16 -9.58 -1.32 -4.09
N ILE A 17 -10.04 -2.45 -3.52
CA ILE A 17 -9.19 -3.37 -2.72
C ILE A 17 -8.18 -4.16 -3.56
N TRP A 18 -8.43 -4.38 -4.86
CA TRP A 18 -7.60 -5.24 -5.71
C TRP A 18 -6.59 -4.51 -6.60
N ILE A 19 -6.25 -3.26 -6.27
CA ILE A 19 -5.31 -2.44 -7.03
C ILE A 19 -4.01 -2.30 -6.23
N LEU A 20 -2.87 -2.50 -6.89
CA LEU A 20 -1.56 -2.29 -6.28
C LEU A 20 -1.25 -0.79 -6.21
N PHE A 21 -0.85 -0.32 -5.03
CA PHE A 21 -0.46 1.06 -4.80
C PHE A 21 0.92 1.12 -4.15
N LEU A 22 1.74 2.08 -4.58
CA LEU A 22 2.98 2.40 -3.88
C LEU A 22 2.70 3.52 -2.88
N PHE A 23 2.91 3.24 -1.59
CA PHE A 23 2.63 4.20 -0.52
C PHE A 23 3.93 4.71 0.10
N ARG A 24 4.03 6.03 0.28
CA ARG A 24 5.00 6.62 1.20
C ARG A 24 4.40 6.58 2.59
N VAL A 25 5.03 5.86 3.52
CA VAL A 25 4.50 5.70 4.88
C VAL A 25 5.38 6.36 5.94
N GLY A 26 4.73 6.93 6.95
CA GLY A 26 5.35 7.38 8.19
C GLY A 26 5.03 6.39 9.31
N VAL A 27 6.03 6.09 10.14
CA VAL A 27 5.89 5.14 11.25
C VAL A 27 6.06 5.88 12.57
N HIS A 28 5.06 5.78 13.45
CA HIS A 28 5.05 6.46 14.74
C HIS A 28 4.69 5.49 15.86
N ARG A 29 5.37 5.57 16.99
CA ARG A 29 4.97 4.85 18.20
C ARG A 29 3.96 5.70 18.97
N THR A 30 2.78 5.17 19.21
CA THR A 30 1.75 5.82 20.03
C THR A 30 1.47 4.97 21.25
N GLU A 31 1.36 5.60 22.41
CA GLU A 31 0.88 4.98 23.63
C GLU A 31 -0.52 5.51 23.94
N TYR A 32 -1.47 4.59 24.08
CA TYR A 32 -2.83 4.92 24.49
C TYR A 32 -3.34 3.81 25.41
N ASN A 33 -3.95 4.19 26.55
CA ASN A 33 -4.40 3.27 27.59
C ASN A 33 -3.32 2.23 27.99
N ASN A 34 -2.09 2.68 28.24
CA ASN A 34 -0.91 1.86 28.57
C ASN A 34 -0.53 0.80 27.51
N VAL A 35 -1.12 0.85 26.31
CA VAL A 35 -0.74 -0.01 25.19
C VAL A 35 0.12 0.78 24.22
N LYS A 36 1.39 0.40 24.12
CA LYS A 36 2.31 0.92 23.11
C LYS A 36 2.04 0.20 21.79
N ARG A 37 1.56 0.92 20.79
CA ARG A 37 1.35 0.42 19.41
C ARG A 37 2.18 1.23 18.43
N GLN A 38 2.67 0.57 17.40
CA GLN A 38 3.24 1.24 16.24
C GLN A 38 2.10 1.53 15.26
N LYS A 39 1.97 2.78 14.83
CA LYS A 39 1.02 3.22 13.81
C LYS A 39 1.78 3.50 12.52
N ILE A 40 1.24 3.02 11.42
CA ILE A 40 1.72 3.29 10.08
C ILE A 40 0.70 4.23 9.45
N ASN A 41 1.13 5.43 9.06
CA ASN A 41 0.31 6.40 8.37
C ASN A 41 0.76 6.47 6.91
N VAL A 42 -0.20 6.58 5.98
CA VAL A 42 0.10 6.83 4.56
C VAL A 42 0.22 8.33 4.35
N ASN A 43 1.41 8.78 3.95
CA ASN A 43 1.72 10.19 3.72
C ASN A 43 1.49 10.57 2.25
N ALA A 44 1.65 9.64 1.31
CA ALA A 44 1.39 9.85 -0.11
C ALA A 44 1.13 8.54 -0.86
N ILE A 45 0.42 8.64 -1.99
CA ILE A 45 0.19 7.55 -2.96
C ILE A 45 0.98 7.87 -4.23
N ILE A 46 1.73 6.89 -4.72
CA ILE A 46 2.55 7.00 -5.93
C ILE A 46 2.03 5.95 -6.93
N PRO A 47 1.84 6.31 -8.22
CA PRO A 47 1.46 5.35 -9.23
C PRO A 47 2.59 4.33 -9.46
N VAL A 48 2.22 3.04 -9.58
CA VAL A 48 3.20 1.96 -9.79
C VAL A 48 3.72 2.00 -11.23
N ASN A 49 5.05 1.95 -11.39
CA ASN A 49 5.69 1.83 -12.70
C ASN A 49 6.39 0.46 -12.81
N PHE A 50 5.62 -0.54 -13.22
CA PHE A 50 6.09 -1.92 -13.34
C PHE A 50 7.35 -2.07 -14.22
N ALA A 51 7.49 -1.27 -15.27
CA ALA A 51 8.65 -1.35 -16.16
C ALA A 51 9.93 -0.87 -15.48
N ALA A 52 9.86 0.21 -14.69
CA ALA A 52 10.98 0.70 -13.90
C ALA A 52 11.33 -0.29 -12.78
N ASP A 53 10.33 -0.77 -12.04
CA ASP A 53 10.52 -1.72 -10.93
C ASP A 53 11.13 -3.03 -11.42
N THR A 54 10.68 -3.55 -12.56
CA THR A 54 11.22 -4.79 -13.14
C THR A 54 12.69 -4.64 -13.53
N ARG A 55 13.09 -3.50 -14.10
CA ARG A 55 14.49 -3.25 -14.47
C ARG A 55 15.39 -3.23 -13.25
N LEU A 56 14.99 -2.50 -12.20
CA LEU A 56 15.71 -2.47 -10.92
C LEU A 56 15.88 -3.87 -10.32
N ILE A 57 14.81 -4.67 -10.29
CA ILE A 57 14.86 -6.04 -9.78
C ILE A 57 15.83 -6.92 -10.60
N LEU A 58 15.82 -6.80 -11.94
CA LEU A 58 16.71 -7.56 -12.81
C LEU A 58 18.18 -7.15 -12.63
N GLU A 59 18.45 -5.86 -12.41
CA GLU A 59 19.79 -5.36 -12.09
C GLU A 59 20.29 -5.93 -10.76
N ASP A 60 19.47 -5.91 -9.70
CA ASP A 60 19.81 -6.50 -8.39
C ASP A 60 20.11 -8.00 -8.49
N ILE A 61 19.29 -8.76 -9.25
CA ILE A 61 19.52 -10.19 -9.49
C ILE A 61 20.84 -10.42 -10.24
N SER A 62 21.16 -9.57 -11.22
CA SER A 62 22.41 -9.66 -11.96
C SER A 62 23.62 -9.44 -11.04
N LEU A 63 23.54 -8.46 -10.14
CA LEU A 63 24.59 -8.16 -9.16
C LEU A 63 24.80 -9.31 -8.18
N MET A 64 23.71 -9.90 -7.66
CA MET A 64 23.78 -11.05 -6.75
C MET A 64 24.42 -12.30 -7.38
N LYS A 65 24.27 -12.51 -8.69
CA LYS A 65 24.87 -13.64 -9.41
C LYS A 65 26.36 -13.46 -9.72
N SER A 66 26.87 -12.24 -9.63
CA SER A 66 28.27 -11.91 -9.88
C SER A 66 29.16 -11.98 -8.64
N SER A 67 28.60 -12.35 -7.48
CA SER A 67 29.28 -12.49 -6.19
C SER A 67 29.45 -13.95 -5.78
#